data_AF-A0A4Q7V069-F1
#
_entry.id   AF-A0A4Q7V069-F1
#
_cell.length_a   1.000
_cell.length_b   1.000
_cell.length_c   1.000
_cell.angle_alpha   90.00
_cell.angle_beta   90.00
_cell.angle_gamma   90.00
#
_symmetry.space_group_name_H-M   'P 1'
#
loop_
_entity.id
_entity.type
_entity.pdbx_description
1 polymer ?
#
loop_
_entity_poly.entity_id
_entity_poly.type
_entity_poly.pdbx_seq_one_letter_code
_entity_poly.pdbx_strand_id
1 'polypeptide(L)'
;MTRSLRALLVLVLGLVVLPLAAGTASAHSGGLESEDFLPRVVALDPPVPGLVVTVVEGGARLGIVNGTPERVDVVAPDGLARAEEPVVEPGGRGHWADRRIAAASATRPADGGPVAWTVPLRVGAGTVVVRGETVWPPPPAAGAWWAAAAVLAVATTALGALAVRRPRFALVVAALTVTAVGAHLVHVLGSALVPVDLGFWPAVFGTAGIGLGAWALGLAGAALTVSGRRWGLLLCSIGGAVLALVTAFDTTSFTAAVLPYGWDPTLDRASTVATVGIGFGLFLTGFAVLRAMTPDDELDGVPEYTSHPSRTTEDSR
;
A
#
# COMPACT_ATOMS: atom_id res chain seq x y z
N MET A 1 -14.56 34.22 -0.08
CA MET A 1 -13.75 33.05 0.33
C MET A 1 -12.93 33.41 1.55
N THR A 2 -13.16 32.76 2.71
CA THR A 2 -12.47 33.09 3.96
C THR A 2 -10.97 32.77 3.84
N ARG A 3 -10.10 33.54 4.51
CA ARG A 3 -8.63 33.32 4.50
C ARG A 3 -8.26 31.87 4.85
N SER A 4 -9.05 31.23 5.71
CA SER A 4 -8.93 29.82 6.12
C SER A 4 -9.14 28.84 4.97
N LEU A 5 -10.07 29.12 4.05
CA LEU A 5 -10.35 28.25 2.90
C LEU A 5 -9.21 28.31 1.87
N ARG A 6 -8.59 29.49 1.69
CA ARG A 6 -7.43 29.66 0.81
C ARG A 6 -6.18 28.96 1.36
N ALA A 7 -5.94 29.04 2.66
CA ALA A 7 -4.82 28.34 3.30
C ALA A 7 -4.97 26.81 3.20
N LEU A 8 -6.18 26.28 3.43
CA LEU A 8 -6.47 24.85 3.27
C LEU A 8 -6.26 24.40 1.81
N LEU A 9 -6.73 25.19 0.84
CA LEU A 9 -6.59 24.85 -0.58
C LEU A 9 -5.13 24.86 -1.04
N VAL A 10 -4.32 25.83 -0.59
CA VAL A 10 -2.87 25.88 -0.89
C VAL A 10 -2.13 24.72 -0.24
N LEU A 11 -2.49 24.35 0.98
CA LEU A 11 -1.91 23.19 1.67
C LEU A 11 -2.24 21.89 0.93
N VAL A 12 -3.50 21.69 0.55
CA VAL A 12 -3.95 20.51 -0.21
C VAL A 12 -3.29 20.47 -1.59
N LEU A 13 -3.22 21.59 -2.30
CA LEU A 13 -2.57 21.65 -3.61
C LEU A 13 -1.05 21.37 -3.50
N GLY A 14 -0.39 21.87 -2.45
CA GLY A 14 1.01 21.55 -2.16
C GLY A 14 1.22 20.06 -1.91
N LEU A 15 0.38 19.44 -1.08
CA LEU A 15 0.42 18.01 -0.78
C LEU A 15 0.11 17.10 -1.98
N VAL A 16 -0.66 17.59 -2.97
CA VAL A 16 -0.99 16.84 -4.20
C VAL A 16 0.06 17.03 -5.30
N VAL A 17 0.68 18.20 -5.39
CA VAL A 17 1.68 18.49 -6.44
C VAL A 17 3.07 17.97 -6.07
N LEU A 18 3.44 17.94 -4.78
CA LEU A 18 4.74 17.44 -4.32
C LEU A 18 5.02 15.95 -4.67
N PRO A 19 4.05 15.02 -4.58
CA PRO A 19 4.28 13.62 -4.95
C PRO A 19 4.41 13.39 -6.46
N LEU A 20 3.91 14.27 -7.32
CA LEU A 20 4.02 14.12 -8.78
C LEU A 20 5.46 14.34 -9.30
N ALA A 21 6.35 14.88 -8.46
CA ALA A 21 7.78 14.98 -8.74
C ALA A 21 8.57 13.72 -8.29
N ALA A 22 7.93 12.80 -7.54
CA ALA A 22 8.49 11.48 -7.29
C ALA A 22 8.18 10.62 -8.51
N GLY A 23 9.17 10.45 -9.39
CA GLY A 23 9.03 9.65 -10.60
C GLY A 23 8.45 8.26 -10.32
N THR A 24 7.78 7.70 -11.33
CA THR A 24 7.37 6.29 -11.36
C THR A 24 8.56 5.42 -10.96
N ALA A 25 8.65 5.03 -9.69
CA ALA A 25 9.62 4.09 -9.18
C ALA A 25 9.19 2.67 -9.57
N SER A 26 9.06 2.45 -10.88
CA SER A 26 8.81 1.17 -11.52
C SER A 26 10.00 0.92 -12.43
N ALA A 27 11.10 0.43 -11.85
CA ALA A 27 12.21 -0.13 -12.61
C ALA A 27 13.00 -1.19 -11.84
N HIS A 28 13.02 -1.18 -10.49
CA HIS A 28 13.67 -2.23 -9.69
C HIS A 28 12.93 -2.40 -8.36
N SER A 29 11.81 -3.14 -8.34
CA SER A 29 11.09 -3.45 -7.09
C SER A 29 11.86 -4.38 -6.15
N GLY A 30 13.10 -4.77 -6.46
CA GLY A 30 14.16 -5.19 -5.52
C GLY A 30 13.80 -6.29 -4.50
N GLY A 31 12.65 -6.94 -4.65
CA GLY A 31 12.04 -7.87 -3.71
C GLY A 31 11.38 -7.26 -2.47
N LEU A 32 10.78 -6.07 -2.58
CA LEU A 32 9.78 -5.60 -1.60
C LEU A 32 8.36 -6.07 -1.96
N GLU A 33 8.25 -7.22 -2.61
CA GLU A 33 6.98 -7.83 -3.01
C GLU A 33 6.58 -8.92 -2.01
N SER A 34 5.28 -9.23 -1.95
CA SER A 34 4.78 -10.31 -1.11
C SER A 34 5.03 -11.66 -1.77
N GLU A 35 5.47 -12.64 -0.98
CA GLU A 35 5.98 -13.93 -1.48
C GLU A 35 5.28 -15.12 -0.82
N ASP A 36 5.32 -16.27 -1.50
CA ASP A 36 4.80 -17.55 -0.99
C ASP A 36 5.87 -18.39 -0.29
N PHE A 37 7.11 -17.91 -0.28
CA PHE A 37 8.27 -18.60 0.23
C PHE A 37 9.13 -17.72 1.14
N LEU A 38 9.88 -18.35 2.04
CA LEU A 38 10.77 -17.71 3.00
C LEU A 38 12.14 -18.37 2.94
N PRO A 39 13.14 -17.72 2.31
CA PRO A 39 14.52 -18.14 2.42
C PRO A 39 15.04 -17.95 3.85
N ARG A 40 15.96 -18.81 4.28
CA ARG A 40 16.60 -18.76 5.60
C ARG A 40 18.07 -19.14 5.47
N VAL A 41 18.95 -18.37 6.10
CA VAL A 41 20.34 -18.79 6.32
C VAL A 41 20.34 -19.78 7.48
N VAL A 42 20.95 -20.94 7.27
CA VAL A 42 21.08 -22.01 8.26
C VAL A 42 22.46 -21.99 8.91
N ALA A 43 23.52 -21.83 8.10
CA ALA A 43 24.89 -21.86 8.60
C ALA A 43 25.90 -21.17 7.67
N LEU A 44 27.08 -20.86 8.23
CA LEU A 44 28.31 -20.58 7.48
C LEU A 44 29.27 -21.75 7.65
N ASP A 45 29.87 -22.22 6.55
CA ASP A 45 30.74 -23.39 6.56
C ASP A 45 32.08 -23.14 5.81
N PRO A 46 33.24 -23.13 6.50
CA PRO A 46 33.37 -23.20 7.96
C PRO A 46 32.81 -21.92 8.63
N PRO A 47 32.47 -21.97 9.93
CA PRO A 47 32.05 -20.77 10.65
C PRO A 47 33.20 -19.75 10.74
N VAL A 48 32.90 -18.48 10.46
CA VAL A 48 33.88 -17.38 10.51
C VAL A 48 33.49 -16.37 11.58
N PRO A 49 34.27 -16.24 12.67
CA PRO A 49 34.02 -15.25 13.70
C PRO A 49 33.94 -13.82 13.13
N GLY A 50 32.88 -13.10 13.47
CA GLY A 50 32.64 -11.73 13.01
C GLY A 50 31.92 -11.61 11.66
N LEU A 51 31.73 -12.70 10.91
CA LEU A 51 30.93 -12.69 9.69
C LEU A 51 29.49 -13.07 10.00
N VAL A 52 28.54 -12.21 9.64
CA VAL A 52 27.10 -12.47 9.77
C VAL A 52 26.46 -12.35 8.40
N VAL A 53 25.69 -13.37 8.02
CA VAL A 53 24.84 -13.36 6.81
C VAL A 53 23.41 -13.67 7.24
N THR A 54 22.48 -12.83 6.82
CA THR A 54 21.06 -12.94 7.17
C THR A 54 20.20 -12.74 5.94
N VAL A 55 18.98 -13.26 5.96
CA VAL A 55 17.95 -12.87 4.99
C VAL A 55 17.33 -11.55 5.46
N VAL A 56 17.14 -10.61 4.55
CA VAL A 56 16.55 -9.28 4.80
C VAL A 56 15.41 -9.02 3.81
N GLU A 57 14.70 -7.91 3.99
CA GLU A 57 13.61 -7.50 3.09
C GLU A 57 12.56 -8.60 2.87
N GLY A 58 12.13 -9.26 3.95
CA GLY A 58 11.09 -10.29 3.88
C GLY A 58 11.46 -11.57 3.12
N GLY A 59 12.72 -11.76 2.72
CA GLY A 59 13.11 -12.94 1.94
C GLY A 59 13.87 -12.62 0.65
N ALA A 60 13.73 -11.39 0.17
CA ALA A 60 14.20 -11.02 -1.16
C ALA A 60 15.71 -10.94 -1.32
N ARG A 61 16.42 -10.59 -0.25
CA ARG A 61 17.85 -10.30 -0.30
C ARG A 61 18.58 -10.96 0.84
N LEU A 62 19.87 -11.17 0.61
CA LEU A 62 20.82 -11.44 1.67
C LEU A 62 21.44 -10.12 2.14
N GLY A 63 21.63 -10.01 3.44
CA GLY A 63 22.44 -9.00 4.08
C GLY A 63 23.71 -9.63 4.66
N ILE A 64 24.82 -8.94 4.51
CA ILE A 64 26.11 -9.32 5.08
C ILE A 64 26.63 -8.20 5.98
N VAL A 65 27.11 -8.58 7.16
CA VAL A 65 27.88 -7.72 8.06
C VAL A 65 29.26 -8.35 8.21
N ASN A 66 30.28 -7.64 7.74
CA ASN A 66 31.67 -8.11 7.77
C ASN A 66 32.41 -7.50 8.98
N GLY A 67 32.37 -8.17 10.13
CA GLY A 67 33.18 -7.85 11.30
C GLY A 67 34.55 -8.52 11.32
N THR A 68 34.97 -9.16 10.22
CA THR A 68 36.29 -9.81 10.10
C THR A 68 37.36 -8.78 9.69
N PRO A 69 38.65 -9.08 9.86
CA PRO A 69 39.73 -8.23 9.33
C PRO A 69 39.93 -8.40 7.82
N GLU A 70 39.24 -9.36 7.20
CA GLU A 70 39.41 -9.72 5.79
C GLU A 70 38.29 -9.15 4.93
N ARG A 71 38.60 -8.92 3.65
CA ARG A 71 37.57 -8.61 2.65
C ARG A 71 36.70 -9.85 2.41
N VAL A 72 35.39 -9.64 2.33
CA VAL A 72 34.44 -10.68 1.92
C VAL A 72 33.92 -10.40 0.51
N ASP A 73 33.99 -11.40 -0.35
CA ASP A 73 33.60 -11.34 -1.76
C ASP A 73 32.54 -12.40 -2.04
N VAL A 74 31.34 -11.98 -2.44
CA VAL A 74 30.28 -12.91 -2.85
C VAL A 74 30.65 -13.48 -4.22
N VAL A 75 30.77 -14.80 -4.31
CA VAL A 75 31.16 -15.47 -5.55
C VAL A 75 29.96 -15.53 -6.48
N ALA A 76 30.12 -14.94 -7.67
CA ALA A 76 29.11 -14.97 -8.72
C ALA A 76 28.79 -16.42 -9.14
N PRO A 77 27.55 -16.73 -9.53
CA PRO A 77 27.20 -18.06 -10.04
C PRO A 77 28.02 -18.42 -11.28
N ASP A 78 28.30 -19.71 -11.46
CA ASP A 78 29.12 -20.21 -12.58
C ASP A 78 28.57 -19.76 -13.94
N GLY A 79 29.47 -19.32 -14.83
CA GLY A 79 29.12 -18.89 -16.18
C GLY A 79 28.46 -17.52 -16.28
N LEU A 80 28.29 -16.80 -15.16
CA LEU A 80 27.76 -15.44 -15.16
C LEU A 80 28.85 -14.42 -14.84
N ALA A 81 28.79 -13.29 -15.55
CA ALA A 81 29.59 -12.13 -15.21
C ALA A 81 29.10 -11.54 -13.88
N ARG A 82 30.04 -11.10 -13.03
CA ARG A 82 29.73 -10.34 -11.82
C ARG A 82 28.98 -9.08 -12.21
N ALA A 83 27.78 -8.91 -11.69
CA ALA A 83 26.96 -7.74 -11.98
C ALA A 83 26.50 -7.03 -10.71
N GLU A 84 26.02 -7.78 -9.72
CA GLU A 84 25.33 -7.22 -8.54
C GLU A 84 25.88 -7.76 -7.22
N GLU A 85 26.73 -8.81 -7.25
CA GLU A 85 27.29 -9.43 -6.06
C GLU A 85 28.26 -8.49 -5.34
N PRO A 86 28.05 -8.22 -4.03
CA PRO A 86 28.82 -7.22 -3.33
C PRO A 86 30.20 -7.73 -2.92
N VAL A 87 31.15 -6.81 -2.93
CA VAL A 87 32.43 -6.93 -2.20
C VAL A 87 32.31 -6.07 -0.95
N VAL A 88 32.49 -6.68 0.22
CA VAL A 88 32.28 -6.03 1.52
C VAL A 88 33.59 -5.97 2.28
N GLU A 89 34.09 -4.75 2.46
CA GLU A 89 35.33 -4.48 3.18
C GLU A 89 35.18 -4.76 4.69
N PRO A 90 36.31 -4.92 5.42
CA PRO A 90 36.31 -5.02 6.88
C PRO A 90 35.51 -3.90 7.55
N GLY A 91 34.63 -4.25 8.48
CA GLY A 91 33.69 -3.33 9.15
C GLY A 91 32.48 -2.94 8.29
N GLY A 92 32.42 -3.38 7.04
CA GLY A 92 31.39 -3.02 6.06
C GLY A 92 30.10 -3.81 6.17
N ARG A 93 29.11 -3.36 5.39
CA ARG A 93 27.82 -4.03 5.19
C ARG A 93 27.49 -4.04 3.69
N GLY A 94 26.72 -5.03 3.27
CA GLY A 94 26.23 -5.13 1.90
C GLY A 94 24.92 -5.91 1.84
N HIS A 95 24.15 -5.69 0.78
CA HIS A 95 22.88 -6.37 0.56
C HIS A 95 22.72 -6.70 -0.92
N TRP A 96 22.22 -7.88 -1.27
CA TRP A 96 22.05 -8.29 -2.67
C TRP A 96 20.93 -9.31 -2.84
N ALA A 97 20.33 -9.35 -4.02
CA ALA A 97 19.44 -10.42 -4.43
C ALA A 97 20.28 -11.54 -5.06
N ASP A 98 20.10 -12.78 -4.57
CA ASP A 98 20.90 -13.91 -5.06
C ASP A 98 20.07 -14.81 -5.99
N ARG A 99 20.55 -14.95 -7.24
CA ARG A 99 19.87 -15.76 -8.26
C ARG A 99 19.76 -17.24 -7.89
N ARG A 100 20.68 -17.76 -7.06
CA ARG A 100 20.62 -19.16 -6.61
C ARG A 100 19.45 -19.38 -5.67
N ILE A 101 19.14 -18.39 -4.83
CA ILE A 101 17.96 -18.42 -3.95
C ILE A 101 16.69 -18.28 -4.79
N ALA A 102 16.66 -17.36 -5.76
CA ALA A 102 15.53 -17.21 -6.67
C ALA A 102 15.25 -18.53 -7.43
N ALA A 103 16.30 -19.18 -7.95
CA ALA A 103 16.18 -20.47 -8.63
C ALA A 103 15.68 -21.59 -7.70
N ALA A 104 16.21 -21.67 -6.47
CA ALA A 104 15.74 -22.63 -5.47
C ALA A 104 14.28 -22.39 -5.05
N SER A 105 13.80 -21.15 -5.15
CA SER A 105 12.46 -20.75 -4.74
C SER A 105 11.44 -20.75 -5.89
N ALA A 106 11.88 -21.01 -7.13
CA ALA A 106 11.04 -20.92 -8.32
C ALA A 106 9.90 -21.96 -8.34
N THR A 107 10.09 -23.12 -7.69
CA THR A 107 9.10 -24.19 -7.67
C THR A 107 8.98 -24.77 -6.27
N ARG A 108 7.76 -24.73 -5.71
CA ARG A 108 7.44 -25.42 -4.46
C ARG A 108 7.55 -26.94 -4.67
N PRO A 109 8.30 -27.67 -3.83
CA PRO A 109 8.33 -29.13 -3.86
C PRO A 109 6.96 -29.76 -3.63
N ALA A 110 6.69 -30.91 -4.25
CA ALA A 110 5.40 -31.59 -4.14
C ALA A 110 5.09 -32.08 -2.71
N ASP A 111 6.14 -32.40 -1.94
CA ASP A 111 6.04 -32.78 -0.53
C ASP A 111 5.99 -31.58 0.43
N GLY A 112 6.14 -30.35 -0.09
CA GLY A 112 6.20 -29.12 0.69
C GLY A 112 7.47 -28.97 1.54
N GLY A 113 8.48 -29.82 1.32
CA GLY A 113 9.73 -29.81 2.08
C GLY A 113 10.60 -28.57 1.82
N PRO A 114 11.56 -28.27 2.71
CA PRO A 114 12.55 -27.22 2.48
C PRO A 114 13.43 -27.53 1.26
N VAL A 115 13.75 -26.51 0.47
CA VAL A 115 14.73 -26.61 -0.63
C VAL A 115 16.04 -25.99 -0.20
N ALA A 116 17.09 -26.81 -0.09
CA ALA A 116 18.42 -26.32 0.26
C ALA A 116 19.05 -25.49 -0.86
N TRP A 117 19.80 -24.46 -0.49
CA TRP A 117 20.60 -23.65 -1.39
C TRP A 117 21.93 -23.26 -0.75
N THR A 118 22.89 -22.87 -1.58
CA THR A 118 24.22 -22.47 -1.12
C THR A 118 24.73 -21.25 -1.88
N VAL A 119 25.39 -20.35 -1.16
CA VAL A 119 26.07 -19.18 -1.72
C VAL A 119 27.54 -19.20 -1.29
N PRO A 120 28.49 -19.55 -2.18
CA PRO A 120 29.91 -19.39 -1.91
C PRO A 120 30.31 -17.92 -1.70
N LEU A 121 31.13 -17.72 -0.68
CA LEU A 121 31.83 -16.50 -0.33
C LEU A 121 33.33 -16.78 -0.33
N ARG A 122 34.10 -15.73 -0.58
CA ARG A 122 35.55 -15.72 -0.40
C ARG A 122 35.90 -14.72 0.68
N VAL A 123 36.58 -15.19 1.73
CA VAL A 123 36.98 -14.39 2.90
C VAL A 123 38.50 -14.42 2.97
N GLY A 124 39.15 -13.32 2.56
CA GLY A 124 40.59 -13.31 2.32
C GLY A 124 40.98 -14.38 1.29
N ALA A 125 41.83 -15.33 1.70
CA ALA A 125 42.24 -16.48 0.87
C ALA A 125 41.33 -17.72 1.02
N GLY A 126 40.42 -17.74 2.00
CA GLY A 126 39.57 -18.88 2.30
C GLY A 126 38.24 -18.87 1.54
N THR A 127 37.65 -20.05 1.36
CA THR A 127 36.29 -20.22 0.86
C THR A 127 35.35 -20.55 2.02
N VAL A 128 34.21 -19.85 2.05
CA VAL A 128 33.14 -20.06 3.03
C VAL A 128 31.84 -20.24 2.26
N VAL A 129 30.99 -21.17 2.68
CA VAL A 129 29.69 -21.40 2.06
C VAL A 129 28.59 -20.95 2.99
N VAL A 130 27.75 -20.01 2.54
CA VAL A 130 26.46 -19.76 3.17
C VAL A 130 25.55 -20.91 2.80
N ARG A 131 25.11 -21.69 3.79
CA ARG A 131 24.11 -22.73 3.63
C ARG A 131 22.77 -22.18 4.07
N GLY A 132 21.75 -22.41 3.26
CA GLY A 132 20.40 -22.00 3.57
C GLY A 132 19.35 -22.94 3.02
N GLU A 133 18.10 -22.62 3.32
CA GLU A 133 16.94 -23.33 2.83
C GLU A 133 15.81 -22.35 2.50
N THR A 134 14.94 -22.73 1.56
CA THR A 134 13.68 -22.04 1.30
C THR A 134 12.54 -22.90 1.80
N VAL A 135 11.64 -22.32 2.59
CA VAL A 135 10.39 -22.96 3.05
C VAL A 135 9.18 -22.24 2.47
N TRP A 136 8.05 -22.95 2.37
CA TRP A 136 6.77 -22.36 1.93
C TRP A 136 5.74 -22.45 3.06
N PRO A 137 5.60 -21.39 3.88
CA PRO A 137 4.59 -21.38 4.92
C PRO A 137 3.17 -21.52 4.34
N PRO A 138 2.19 -22.02 5.12
CA PRO A 138 0.82 -22.12 4.65
C PRO A 138 0.27 -20.73 4.30
N PRO A 139 -0.45 -20.59 3.18
CA PRO A 139 -1.05 -19.31 2.82
C PRO A 139 -2.12 -18.92 3.84
N PRO A 140 -2.36 -17.61 4.05
CA PRO A 140 -3.50 -17.14 4.82
C PRO A 140 -4.84 -17.58 4.20
N ALA A 141 -5.90 -17.53 5.01
CA ALA A 141 -7.27 -17.76 4.53
C ALA A 141 -7.78 -16.56 3.70
N ALA A 142 -7.33 -16.45 2.45
CA ALA A 142 -7.60 -15.31 1.56
C ALA A 142 -9.10 -14.94 1.48
N GLY A 143 -9.97 -15.95 1.39
CA GLY A 143 -11.42 -15.73 1.34
C GLY A 143 -11.97 -15.02 2.58
N ALA A 144 -11.40 -15.25 3.76
CA ALA A 144 -11.83 -14.58 5.00
C ALA A 144 -11.43 -13.09 4.99
N TRP A 145 -10.24 -12.75 4.51
CA TRP A 145 -9.80 -11.36 4.38
C TRP A 145 -10.62 -10.57 3.35
N TRP A 146 -10.89 -11.18 2.18
CA TRP A 146 -11.80 -10.59 1.19
C TRP A 146 -13.22 -10.43 1.72
N ALA A 147 -13.76 -11.43 2.43
CA ALA A 147 -15.07 -11.33 3.06
C ALA A 147 -15.12 -10.20 4.09
N ALA A 148 -14.08 -10.05 4.91
CA ALA A 148 -13.99 -8.96 5.89
C ALA A 148 -13.96 -7.57 5.21
N ALA A 149 -13.17 -7.41 4.14
CA ALA A 149 -13.14 -6.17 3.36
C ALA A 149 -14.51 -5.85 2.73
N ALA A 150 -15.18 -6.85 2.15
CA ALA A 150 -16.51 -6.69 1.57
C ALA A 150 -17.57 -6.30 2.61
N VAL A 151 -17.56 -6.95 3.79
CA VAL A 151 -18.46 -6.62 4.90
C VAL A 151 -18.24 -5.18 5.37
N LEU A 152 -16.99 -4.75 5.54
CA LEU A 152 -16.66 -3.37 5.92
C LEU A 152 -17.11 -2.35 4.87
N ALA A 153 -16.95 -2.67 3.58
CA ALA A 153 -17.40 -1.83 2.49
C ALA A 153 -18.93 -1.66 2.46
N VAL A 154 -19.67 -2.75 2.61
CA VAL A 154 -21.14 -2.73 2.66
C VAL A 154 -21.63 -1.95 3.87
N ALA A 155 -21.06 -2.21 5.05
CA ALA A 155 -21.41 -1.51 6.28
C ALA A 155 -21.13 0.00 6.18
N THR A 156 -19.97 0.37 5.66
CA THR A 156 -19.58 1.77 5.48
C THR A 156 -20.48 2.48 4.47
N THR A 157 -20.80 1.84 3.34
CA THR A 157 -21.75 2.38 2.35
C THR A 157 -23.14 2.60 2.96
N ALA A 158 -23.64 1.63 3.72
CA ALA A 158 -24.95 1.74 4.37
C ALA A 158 -24.99 2.88 5.40
N LEU A 159 -23.95 3.00 6.23
CA LEU A 159 -23.80 4.09 7.20
C LEU A 159 -23.67 5.45 6.51
N GLY A 160 -22.95 5.52 5.40
CA GLY A 160 -22.83 6.72 4.58
C GLY A 160 -24.15 7.16 3.96
N ALA A 161 -24.91 6.23 3.37
CA ALA A 161 -26.25 6.51 2.85
C ALA A 161 -27.21 6.98 3.96
N LEU A 162 -27.10 6.41 5.17
CA LEU A 162 -27.84 6.89 6.34
C LEU A 162 -27.39 8.29 6.77
N ALA A 163 -26.09 8.60 6.72
CA ALA A 163 -25.55 9.91 7.10
C ALA A 163 -26.07 11.04 6.22
N VAL A 164 -26.30 10.79 4.94
CA VAL A 164 -26.94 11.75 4.02
C VAL A 164 -28.36 12.12 4.49
N ARG A 165 -29.12 11.14 5.01
CA ARG A 165 -30.51 11.34 5.46
C ARG A 165 -30.63 11.77 6.93
N ARG A 166 -29.64 11.42 7.74
CA ARG A 166 -29.70 11.50 9.21
C ARG A 166 -28.35 11.99 9.74
N PRO A 167 -28.22 13.27 10.15
CA PRO A 167 -26.93 13.89 10.46
C PRO A 167 -26.16 13.22 11.60
N ARG A 168 -26.85 12.52 12.51
CA ARG A 168 -26.20 11.74 13.59
C ARG A 168 -25.22 10.66 13.09
N PHE A 169 -25.46 10.10 11.90
CA PHE A 169 -24.55 9.10 11.32
C PHE A 169 -23.34 9.73 10.63
N ALA A 170 -23.34 11.05 10.40
CA ALA A 170 -22.21 11.76 9.82
C ALA A 170 -20.96 11.67 10.73
N LEU A 171 -21.15 11.66 12.05
CA LEU A 171 -20.06 11.43 13.01
C LEU A 171 -19.44 10.03 12.87
N VAL A 172 -20.26 9.01 12.57
CA VAL A 172 -19.78 7.65 12.32
C VAL A 172 -18.96 7.60 11.03
N VAL A 173 -19.41 8.25 9.97
CA VAL A 173 -18.65 8.35 8.71
C VAL A 173 -17.32 9.07 8.93
N ALA A 174 -17.30 10.16 9.69
CA ALA A 174 -16.07 10.87 10.04
C ALA A 174 -15.09 9.97 10.81
N ALA A 175 -15.58 9.21 11.79
CA ALA A 175 -14.77 8.25 12.54
C ALA A 175 -14.22 7.13 11.65
N LEU A 176 -15.03 6.60 10.72
CA LEU A 176 -14.59 5.61 9.74
C LEU A 176 -13.51 6.19 8.81
N THR A 177 -13.65 7.43 8.34
CA THR A 177 -12.62 8.10 7.55
C THR A 177 -11.29 8.21 8.31
N VAL A 178 -11.32 8.62 9.58
CA VAL A 178 -10.11 8.67 10.43
C VAL A 178 -9.53 7.28 10.63
N THR A 179 -10.38 6.26 10.78
CA THR A 179 -9.94 4.86 10.92
C THR A 179 -9.23 4.37 9.66
N ALA A 180 -9.75 4.66 8.46
CA ALA A 180 -9.10 4.30 7.20
C ALA A 180 -7.73 4.98 7.04
N VAL A 181 -7.62 6.27 7.41
CA VAL A 181 -6.34 7.00 7.42
C VAL A 181 -5.35 6.36 8.40
N GLY A 182 -5.80 6.05 9.61
CA GLY A 182 -4.97 5.39 10.62
C GLY A 182 -4.50 4.00 10.20
N ALA A 183 -5.38 3.21 9.58
CA ALA A 183 -5.03 1.89 9.05
C ALA A 183 -3.97 1.99 7.94
N HIS A 184 -4.16 2.89 6.97
CA HIS A 184 -3.15 3.11 5.93
C HIS A 184 -1.82 3.60 6.50
N LEU A 185 -1.83 4.44 7.55
CA LEU A 185 -0.62 4.86 8.23
C LEU A 185 0.10 3.68 8.89
N VAL A 186 -0.62 2.76 9.53
CA VAL A 186 -0.04 1.53 10.10
C VAL A 186 0.58 0.66 9.00
N HIS A 187 -0.10 0.48 7.87
CA HIS A 187 0.48 -0.22 6.71
C HIS A 187 1.79 0.46 6.26
N VAL A 188 1.77 1.77 5.98
CA VAL A 188 2.95 2.51 5.52
C VAL A 188 4.12 2.41 6.50
N LEU A 189 3.87 2.59 7.80
CA LEU A 189 4.94 2.56 8.81
C LEU A 189 5.57 1.18 8.93
N GLY A 190 4.78 0.10 8.87
CA GLY A 190 5.33 -1.25 8.96
C GLY A 190 6.08 -1.66 7.68
N SER A 191 5.62 -1.23 6.51
CA SER A 191 6.32 -1.43 5.24
C SER A 191 7.64 -0.64 5.19
N ALA A 192 7.69 0.57 5.79
CA ALA A 192 8.89 1.40 5.83
C ALA A 192 10.02 0.86 6.73
N LEU A 193 9.76 -0.16 7.55
CA LEU A 193 10.77 -0.84 8.37
C LEU A 193 11.58 -1.89 7.58
N VAL A 194 11.13 -2.24 6.38
CA VAL A 194 11.67 -3.37 5.61
C VAL A 194 12.86 -2.99 4.74
N PRO A 195 12.85 -1.87 3.99
CA PRO A 195 13.98 -1.50 3.14
C PRO A 195 15.28 -1.32 3.93
N VAL A 196 16.36 -1.98 3.50
CA VAL A 196 17.66 -1.91 4.18
C VAL A 196 18.58 -0.81 3.61
N ASP A 197 18.30 -0.34 2.40
CA ASP A 197 19.11 0.67 1.71
C ASP A 197 18.52 2.09 1.79
N LEU A 198 17.36 2.26 2.42
CA LEU A 198 16.70 3.55 2.61
C LEU A 198 16.61 3.89 4.09
N GLY A 199 16.80 5.18 4.41
CA GLY A 199 16.45 5.68 5.73
C GLY A 199 14.95 5.58 5.99
N PHE A 200 14.56 5.42 7.27
CA PHE A 200 13.17 5.21 7.66
C PHE A 200 12.20 6.27 7.11
N TRP A 201 12.49 7.57 7.30
CA TRP A 201 11.59 8.63 6.83
C TRP A 201 11.47 8.72 5.30
N PRO A 202 12.56 8.65 4.52
CA PRO A 202 12.46 8.46 3.08
C PRO A 202 11.59 7.27 2.66
N ALA A 203 11.71 6.12 3.35
CA ALA A 203 10.86 4.95 3.09
C ALA A 203 9.38 5.24 3.41
N VAL A 204 9.08 5.84 4.57
CA VAL A 204 7.70 6.24 4.94
C VAL A 204 7.06 7.12 3.87
N PHE A 205 7.76 8.16 3.41
CA PHE A 205 7.21 9.06 2.39
C PHE A 205 7.12 8.41 1.01
N GLY A 206 8.08 7.55 0.66
CA GLY A 206 8.05 6.77 -0.58
C GLY A 206 6.88 5.80 -0.62
N THR A 207 6.66 5.03 0.44
CA THR A 207 5.53 4.09 0.58
C THR A 207 4.20 4.83 0.68
N ALA A 208 4.12 5.97 1.40
CA ALA A 208 2.88 6.72 1.50
C ALA A 208 2.44 7.31 0.14
N GLY A 209 3.39 7.79 -0.67
CA GLY A 209 3.14 8.31 -2.02
C GLY A 209 1.99 9.32 -2.09
N ILE A 210 1.06 9.10 -3.03
CA ILE A 210 -0.15 9.93 -3.18
C ILE A 210 -1.15 9.76 -2.00
N GLY A 211 -0.97 8.76 -1.15
CA GLY A 211 -1.76 8.54 0.07
C GLY A 211 -1.67 9.70 1.06
N LEU A 212 -0.55 10.46 1.07
CA LEU A 212 -0.40 11.68 1.87
C LEU A 212 -1.52 12.72 1.58
N GLY A 213 -1.84 12.90 0.28
CA GLY A 213 -2.93 13.78 -0.14
C GLY A 213 -4.29 13.23 0.31
N ALA A 214 -4.47 11.91 0.25
CA ALA A 214 -5.69 11.24 0.71
C ALA A 214 -5.89 11.38 2.23
N TRP A 215 -4.81 11.33 3.02
CA TRP A 215 -4.87 11.59 4.47
C TRP A 215 -5.35 13.00 4.76
N ALA A 216 -4.73 14.00 4.13
CA ALA A 216 -5.13 15.40 4.32
C ALA A 216 -6.59 15.62 3.91
N LEU A 217 -7.01 15.06 2.78
CA LEU A 217 -8.37 15.17 2.28
C LEU A 217 -9.40 14.48 3.19
N GLY A 218 -9.11 13.25 3.63
CA GLY A 218 -9.96 12.48 4.52
C GLY A 218 -10.10 13.14 5.89
N LEU A 219 -9.00 13.60 6.49
CA LEU A 219 -9.01 14.29 7.79
C LEU A 219 -9.73 15.65 7.71
N ALA A 220 -9.51 16.42 6.64
CA ALA A 220 -10.26 17.65 6.41
C ALA A 220 -11.76 17.37 6.21
N GLY A 221 -12.10 16.32 5.47
CA GLY A 221 -13.47 15.86 5.30
C GLY A 221 -14.13 15.46 6.62
N ALA A 222 -13.42 14.71 7.46
CA ALA A 222 -13.90 14.31 8.78
C ALA A 222 -14.15 15.54 9.68
N ALA A 223 -13.20 16.49 9.74
CA ALA A 223 -13.35 17.71 10.51
C ALA A 223 -14.52 18.58 10.03
N LEU A 224 -14.70 18.70 8.71
CA LEU A 224 -15.82 19.43 8.11
C LEU A 224 -17.16 18.73 8.36
N THR A 225 -17.17 17.39 8.36
CA THR A 225 -18.36 16.57 8.67
C THR A 225 -18.78 16.78 10.12
N VAL A 226 -17.84 16.73 11.07
CA VAL A 226 -18.08 17.03 12.49
C VAL A 226 -18.58 18.46 12.68
N SER A 227 -18.08 19.39 11.87
CA SER A 227 -18.50 20.80 11.88
C SER A 227 -19.85 21.07 11.19
N GLY A 228 -20.56 20.03 10.73
CA GLY A 228 -21.86 20.16 10.05
C GLY A 228 -21.79 20.84 8.68
N ARG A 229 -20.63 20.83 8.02
CA ARG A 229 -20.45 21.47 6.71
C ARG A 229 -20.84 20.50 5.60
N ARG A 230 -21.67 20.98 4.65
CA ARG A 230 -22.22 20.20 3.53
C ARG A 230 -21.18 19.41 2.70
N TRP A 231 -19.95 19.93 2.60
CA TRP A 231 -18.89 19.30 1.82
C TRP A 231 -18.09 18.23 2.56
N GLY A 232 -18.28 18.08 3.88
CA GLY A 232 -17.49 17.16 4.70
C GLY A 232 -17.56 15.71 4.21
N LEU A 233 -18.78 15.20 4.01
CA LEU A 233 -19.01 13.83 3.54
C LEU A 233 -18.43 13.59 2.15
N LEU A 234 -18.48 14.58 1.25
CA LEU A 234 -17.90 14.46 -0.08
C LEU A 234 -16.38 14.32 -0.01
N LEU A 235 -15.70 15.12 0.81
CA LEU A 235 -14.26 15.01 0.99
C LEU A 235 -13.85 13.70 1.68
N CYS A 236 -14.64 13.22 2.65
CA CYS A 236 -14.48 11.87 3.21
C CYS A 236 -14.56 10.80 2.11
N SER A 237 -15.53 10.90 1.20
CA SER A 237 -15.69 9.98 0.08
C SER A 237 -14.51 9.99 -0.89
N ILE A 238 -14.00 11.18 -1.27
CA ILE A 238 -12.86 11.28 -2.18
C ILE A 238 -11.59 10.77 -1.49
N GLY A 239 -11.34 11.16 -0.24
CA GLY A 239 -10.18 10.67 0.53
C GLY A 239 -10.20 9.15 0.70
N GLY A 240 -11.36 8.59 1.03
CA GLY A 240 -11.56 7.14 1.10
C GLY A 240 -11.36 6.44 -0.23
N ALA A 241 -11.86 7.02 -1.34
CA ALA A 241 -11.68 6.46 -2.69
C ALA A 241 -10.20 6.37 -3.08
N VAL A 242 -9.43 7.44 -2.86
CA VAL A 242 -7.99 7.45 -3.15
C VAL A 242 -7.25 6.44 -2.28
N LEU A 243 -7.57 6.38 -0.97
CA LEU A 243 -6.98 5.38 -0.06
C LEU A 243 -7.27 3.94 -0.52
N ALA A 244 -8.51 3.63 -0.88
CA ALA A 244 -8.85 2.29 -1.39
C ALA A 244 -8.10 1.97 -2.69
N LEU A 245 -7.97 2.94 -3.60
CA LEU A 245 -7.28 2.73 -4.87
C LEU A 245 -5.79 2.45 -4.68
N VAL A 246 -5.10 3.20 -3.83
CA VAL A 246 -3.66 2.98 -3.60
C VAL A 246 -3.42 1.65 -2.90
N THR A 247 -4.25 1.32 -1.91
CA THR A 247 -4.08 0.11 -1.09
C THR A 247 -4.57 -1.16 -1.79
N ALA A 248 -5.31 -1.03 -2.91
CA ALA A 248 -5.79 -2.18 -3.66
C ALA A 248 -4.63 -3.05 -4.19
N PHE A 249 -3.48 -2.43 -4.49
CA PHE A 249 -2.29 -3.14 -4.95
C PHE A 249 -1.64 -3.98 -3.84
N ASP A 250 -1.88 -3.65 -2.57
CA ASP A 250 -1.36 -4.37 -1.40
C ASP A 250 -2.27 -5.54 -0.97
N THR A 251 -3.34 -5.81 -1.71
CA THR A 251 -4.24 -6.95 -1.43
C THR A 251 -3.62 -8.30 -1.74
N THR A 252 -2.45 -8.34 -2.37
CA THR A 252 -1.59 -9.54 -2.45
C THR A 252 -1.25 -10.08 -1.06
N SER A 253 -1.26 -9.23 -0.03
CA SER A 253 -1.14 -9.64 1.37
C SER A 253 -2.20 -10.66 1.81
N PHE A 254 -3.37 -10.69 1.17
CA PHE A 254 -4.44 -11.65 1.51
C PHE A 254 -4.14 -13.07 1.05
N THR A 255 -3.22 -13.26 0.10
CA THR A 255 -2.87 -14.57 -0.46
C THR A 255 -1.45 -15.00 -0.12
N ALA A 256 -0.52 -14.05 -0.06
CA ALA A 256 0.89 -14.34 0.20
C ALA A 256 1.12 -14.77 1.64
N ALA A 257 2.02 -15.74 1.82
CA ALA A 257 2.39 -16.26 3.13
C ALA A 257 3.39 -15.33 3.85
N VAL A 258 4.27 -14.70 3.09
CA VAL A 258 5.37 -13.88 3.58
C VAL A 258 5.21 -12.46 3.05
N LEU A 259 5.22 -11.49 3.95
CA LEU A 259 5.00 -10.09 3.62
C LEU A 259 6.27 -9.28 3.90
N PRO A 260 6.63 -8.32 3.04
CA PRO A 260 7.67 -7.34 3.31
C PRO A 260 7.16 -6.30 4.32
N TYR A 261 6.93 -6.75 5.55
CA TYR A 261 6.35 -5.95 6.64
C TYR A 261 7.12 -6.14 7.95
N GLY A 262 7.46 -5.04 8.63
CA GLY A 262 8.30 -5.08 9.85
C GLY A 262 7.60 -5.55 11.12
N TRP A 263 6.29 -5.76 11.08
CA TRP A 263 5.48 -6.25 12.22
C TRP A 263 4.74 -7.53 11.87
N ASP A 264 3.80 -7.93 12.74
CA ASP A 264 2.98 -9.12 12.51
C ASP A 264 2.22 -9.04 11.18
N PRO A 265 2.34 -10.05 10.29
CA PRO A 265 1.64 -10.06 9.00
C PRO A 265 0.11 -9.98 9.09
N THR A 266 -0.50 -10.32 10.24
CA THR A 266 -1.94 -10.15 10.47
C THR A 266 -2.32 -8.68 10.59
N LEU A 267 -1.43 -7.86 11.17
CA LEU A 267 -1.64 -6.42 11.30
C LEU A 267 -1.65 -5.74 9.94
N ASP A 268 -0.74 -6.13 9.04
CA ASP A 268 -0.75 -5.66 7.65
C ASP A 268 -2.09 -5.98 6.99
N ARG A 269 -2.49 -7.25 6.97
CA ARG A 269 -3.76 -7.69 6.38
C ARG A 269 -4.98 -6.98 6.98
N ALA A 270 -5.03 -6.82 8.30
CA ALA A 270 -6.11 -6.10 8.97
C ALA A 270 -6.15 -4.63 8.57
N SER A 271 -4.98 -3.98 8.46
CA SER A 271 -4.87 -2.59 8.04
C SER A 271 -5.25 -2.39 6.56
N THR A 272 -4.87 -3.32 5.69
CA THR A 272 -5.29 -3.40 4.28
C THR A 272 -6.80 -3.61 4.16
N VAL A 273 -7.39 -4.56 4.91
CA VAL A 273 -8.84 -4.78 4.97
C VAL A 273 -9.58 -3.52 5.41
N ALA A 274 -9.12 -2.86 6.47
CA ALA A 274 -9.74 -1.64 6.97
C ALA A 274 -9.67 -0.51 5.95
N THR A 275 -8.50 -0.28 5.34
CA THR A 275 -8.30 0.80 4.38
C THR A 275 -9.10 0.58 3.10
N VAL A 276 -8.99 -0.62 2.50
CA VAL A 276 -9.71 -0.97 1.26
C VAL A 276 -11.22 -1.03 1.51
N GLY A 277 -11.67 -1.75 2.56
CA GLY A 277 -13.08 -1.92 2.87
C GLY A 277 -13.77 -0.59 3.20
N ILE A 278 -13.24 0.17 4.16
CA ILE A 278 -13.80 1.47 4.53
C ILE A 278 -13.68 2.45 3.37
N GLY A 279 -12.52 2.54 2.72
CA GLY A 279 -12.28 3.46 1.62
C GLY A 279 -13.23 3.23 0.44
N PHE A 280 -13.45 1.97 0.06
CA PHE A 280 -14.41 1.61 -1.00
C PHE A 280 -15.86 1.92 -0.60
N GLY A 281 -16.23 1.68 0.66
CA GLY A 281 -17.57 2.06 1.14
C GLY A 281 -17.77 3.59 1.20
N LEU A 282 -16.73 4.35 1.53
CA LEU A 282 -16.73 5.81 1.47
C LEU A 282 -16.84 6.32 0.03
N PHE A 283 -16.15 5.69 -0.92
CA PHE A 283 -16.31 5.96 -2.34
C PHE A 283 -17.77 5.79 -2.78
N LEU A 284 -18.40 4.66 -2.45
CA LEU A 284 -19.80 4.40 -2.78
C LEU A 284 -20.77 5.38 -2.10
N THR A 285 -20.45 5.82 -0.87
CA THR A 285 -21.19 6.88 -0.16
C THR A 285 -21.20 8.19 -0.96
N GLY A 286 -20.13 8.47 -1.73
CA GLY A 286 -20.01 9.67 -2.54
C GLY A 286 -21.15 9.84 -3.55
N PHE A 287 -21.65 8.74 -4.13
CA PHE A 287 -22.81 8.79 -5.04
C PHE A 287 -24.09 9.25 -4.33
N ALA A 288 -24.34 8.80 -3.11
CA ALA A 288 -25.48 9.24 -2.32
C ALA A 288 -25.37 10.72 -1.92
N VAL A 289 -24.16 11.16 -1.58
CA VAL A 289 -23.86 12.57 -1.26
C VAL A 289 -24.09 13.47 -2.49
N LEU A 290 -23.54 13.08 -3.65
CA LEU A 290 -23.70 13.83 -4.90
C LEU A 290 -25.17 13.92 -5.31
N ARG A 291 -25.91 12.80 -5.24
CA ARG A 291 -27.36 12.79 -5.52
C ARG A 291 -28.14 13.74 -4.62
N ALA A 292 -27.78 13.84 -3.34
CA ALA A 292 -28.44 14.76 -2.40
C ALA A 292 -28.04 16.23 -2.59
N MET A 293 -26.99 16.51 -3.37
CA MET A 293 -26.55 17.88 -3.70
C MET A 293 -27.16 18.40 -5.01
N THR A 294 -27.68 17.53 -5.87
CA THR A 294 -28.35 17.93 -7.11
C THR A 294 -29.78 18.41 -6.80
N PRO A 295 -30.16 19.66 -7.14
CA PRO A 295 -31.53 20.16 -6.98
C PRO A 295 -32.50 19.45 -7.94
N ASP A 296 -33.71 19.13 -7.46
CA ASP A 296 -34.76 18.51 -8.29
C ASP A 296 -35.39 19.51 -9.30
N ASP A 297 -35.22 20.83 -9.09
CA ASP A 297 -35.90 21.89 -9.85
C ASP A 297 -35.45 22.06 -11.32
N GLU A 298 -34.33 21.47 -11.75
CA GLU A 298 -33.85 21.60 -13.15
C GLU A 298 -34.56 20.67 -14.16
N LEU A 299 -35.31 19.65 -13.69
CA LEU A 299 -36.02 18.73 -14.58
C LEU A 299 -37.50 19.10 -14.80
N ASP A 300 -38.10 19.86 -13.88
CA ASP A 300 -39.48 20.34 -13.99
C ASP A 300 -39.58 21.70 -14.71
N GLY A 301 -38.43 22.32 -15.00
CA GLY A 301 -38.32 23.60 -15.70
C GLY A 301 -38.32 23.51 -17.23
N VAL A 302 -38.80 22.41 -17.84
CA VAL A 302 -39.17 22.46 -19.26
C VAL A 302 -40.30 23.50 -19.34
N PRO A 303 -40.08 24.67 -19.98
CA PRO A 303 -41.17 25.62 -20.13
C PRO A 303 -42.27 24.87 -20.83
N GLU A 304 -43.42 24.73 -20.15
CA GLU A 304 -44.66 24.29 -20.75
C GLU A 304 -44.78 25.11 -22.04
N TYR A 305 -44.56 24.47 -23.18
CA TYR A 305 -44.59 25.11 -24.48
C TYR A 305 -46.06 25.45 -24.67
N THR A 306 -46.47 26.59 -24.10
CA THR A 306 -47.82 27.11 -24.17
C THR A 306 -48.14 27.13 -25.65
N SER A 307 -48.99 26.18 -26.05
CA SER A 307 -49.45 26.02 -27.42
C SER A 307 -49.93 27.38 -27.88
N HIS A 308 -49.18 28.00 -28.79
CA HIS A 308 -49.54 29.27 -29.38
C HIS A 308 -50.93 29.07 -30.00
N PRO A 309 -51.97 29.80 -29.57
CA PRO A 309 -53.28 29.65 -30.16
C PRO A 309 -53.17 30.01 -31.65
N SER A 310 -53.46 29.04 -32.50
CA SER A 310 -53.63 29.24 -33.93
C SER A 310 -54.68 30.34 -34.12
N ARG A 311 -54.24 31.54 -34.52
CA ARG A 311 -55.14 32.57 -35.06
C ARG A 311 -55.79 31.98 -36.31
N THR A 312 -56.98 31.45 -36.16
CA THR A 312 -57.96 31.35 -37.25
C THR A 312 -58.37 32.77 -37.60
N THR A 313 -57.69 33.36 -38.58
CA THR A 313 -58.25 34.48 -39.35
C THR A 313 -59.37 33.92 -40.22
N GLU A 314 -60.57 33.92 -39.64
CA GLU A 314 -61.83 33.80 -40.33
C GLU A 314 -62.66 34.99 -39.85
N ASP A 315 -62.58 36.12 -40.56
CA ASP A 315 -63.82 36.83 -40.90
C ASP A 315 -63.63 37.76 -42.10
N SER A 316 -64.60 37.61 -42.98
CA SER A 316 -64.89 38.30 -44.22
C SER A 316 -65.40 39.73 -44.03
N ARG A 317 -64.97 40.65 -44.91
CA ARG A 317 -65.80 41.62 -45.67
C ARG A 317 -64.95 42.51 -46.57
#